data_AF-A0A2P6CCK3-F1
#
_entry.id   AF-A0A2P6CCK3-F1
#
_cell.length_a   1.000
_cell.length_b   1.000
_cell.length_c   1.000
_cell.angle_alpha   90.00
_cell.angle_beta   90.00
_cell.angle_gamma   90.00
#
_symmetry.space_group_name_H-M   'P 1'
#
loop_
_entity.id
_entity.type
_entity.pdbx_description
1 polymer ?
#
loop_
_entity_poly.entity_id
_entity_poly.type
_entity_poly.pdbx_seq_one_letter_code
_entity_poly.pdbx_strand_id
1 'polypeptide(L)'
;MKKVVLLVFIVLISLSTYSQKRFETAAKTTVEKMQKVISISEAEAEAIYKVELNSNKKRAEVRKENAGNKTEIQALMKEINQDKFQEIRKIIGKKKFQEWSSFLKEERSKK
;
A
#
# COMPACT_ATOMS: atom_id res chain seq x y z
N MET A 1 -27.77 12.66 -25.44
CA MET A 1 -27.75 11.87 -24.19
C MET A 1 -26.97 10.55 -24.31
N LYS A 2 -27.28 9.64 -25.26
CA LYS A 2 -26.54 8.36 -25.42
C LYS A 2 -25.01 8.51 -25.59
N LYS A 3 -24.57 9.51 -26.37
CA LYS A 3 -23.13 9.82 -26.58
C LYS A 3 -22.43 10.40 -25.35
N VAL A 4 -23.15 11.12 -24.49
CA VAL A 4 -22.61 11.74 -23.27
C VAL A 4 -22.46 10.68 -22.16
N VAL A 5 -23.43 9.76 -22.03
CA VAL A 5 -23.37 8.64 -21.07
C VAL A 5 -22.19 7.71 -21.40
N LEU A 6 -21.94 7.43 -22.68
CA LEU A 6 -20.82 6.60 -23.11
C LEU A 6 -19.46 7.25 -22.76
N LEU A 7 -19.34 8.57 -22.96
CA LEU A 7 -18.15 9.33 -22.60
C LEU A 7 -17.87 9.32 -21.09
N VAL A 8 -18.90 9.51 -20.26
CA VAL A 8 -18.77 9.42 -18.80
C VAL A 8 -18.31 8.02 -18.36
N PHE A 9 -18.84 6.96 -19.00
CA PHE A 9 -18.46 5.59 -18.69
C PHE A 9 -16.99 5.30 -19.04
N ILE A 10 -16.51 5.78 -20.18
CA ILE A 10 -15.10 5.62 -20.61
C ILE A 10 -14.14 6.37 -19.66
N VAL A 11 -14.51 7.56 -19.19
CA VAL A 11 -13.72 8.34 -18.23
C VAL A 11 -13.66 7.65 -16.86
N LEU A 12 -14.76 7.06 -16.39
CA LEU A 12 -14.76 6.32 -15.12
C LEU A 12 -13.89 5.06 -15.17
N ILE A 13 -13.89 4.33 -16.30
CA ILE A 13 -13.07 3.14 -16.49
C ILE A 13 -11.57 3.49 -16.52
N SER A 14 -11.17 4.56 -17.20
CA SER A 14 -9.76 4.97 -17.28
C SER A 14 -9.19 5.45 -15.94
N LEU A 15 -10.01 6.05 -15.07
CA LEU A 15 -9.61 6.42 -13.71
C LEU A 15 -9.35 5.18 -12.83
N SER A 16 -10.10 4.10 -13.03
CA SER A 16 -9.94 2.85 -12.25
C SER A 16 -8.63 2.11 -12.55
N THR A 17 -8.22 2.06 -13.83
CA THR A 17 -6.98 1.42 -14.26
C THR A 17 -5.74 2.23 -13.84
N TYR A 18 -5.83 3.55 -13.85
CA TYR A 18 -4.76 4.44 -13.38
C TYR A 18 -4.48 4.27 -11.88
N SER A 19 -5.53 4.17 -11.06
CA SER A 19 -5.43 3.91 -9.62
C SER A 19 -4.75 2.56 -9.32
N GLN A 20 -5.12 1.53 -10.08
CA GLN A 20 -4.52 0.20 -9.92
C GLN A 20 -3.01 0.21 -10.24
N LYS A 21 -2.59 0.80 -11.36
CA LYS A 21 -1.18 0.91 -11.74
C LYS A 21 -0.35 1.63 -10.66
N ARG A 22 -0.91 2.68 -10.05
CA ARG A 22 -0.25 3.41 -8.96
C ARG A 22 0.00 2.52 -7.74
N PHE A 23 -0.96 1.69 -7.34
CA PHE A 23 -0.78 0.81 -6.18
C PHE A 23 0.24 -0.30 -6.44
N GLU A 24 0.26 -0.84 -7.66
CA GLU A 24 1.27 -1.82 -8.08
C GLU A 24 2.68 -1.21 -8.05
N THR A 25 2.86 -0.01 -8.61
CA THR A 25 4.15 0.70 -8.54
C THR A 25 4.58 0.94 -7.10
N ALA A 26 3.68 1.42 -6.24
CA ALA A 26 4.01 1.66 -4.83
C ALA A 26 4.43 0.38 -4.09
N ALA A 27 3.74 -0.74 -4.34
CA ALA A 27 4.10 -2.03 -3.76
C ALA A 27 5.47 -2.52 -4.25
N LYS A 28 5.74 -2.41 -5.56
CA LYS A 28 7.05 -2.76 -6.15
C LYS A 28 8.18 -1.94 -5.55
N THR A 29 8.02 -0.62 -5.46
CA THR A 29 9.03 0.26 -4.88
C THR A 29 9.34 -0.09 -3.42
N THR A 30 8.33 -0.46 -2.62
CA THR A 30 8.58 -0.92 -1.25
C THR A 30 9.40 -2.22 -1.25
N VAL A 31 9.03 -3.20 -2.08
CA VAL A 31 9.75 -4.49 -2.16
C VAL A 31 11.19 -4.30 -2.62
N GLU A 32 11.43 -3.52 -3.67
CA GLU A 32 12.77 -3.18 -4.16
C GLU A 32 13.60 -2.51 -3.07
N LYS A 33 12.98 -1.64 -2.26
CA LYS A 33 13.64 -0.99 -1.14
C LYS A 33 13.99 -1.99 -0.03
N MET A 34 13.07 -2.91 0.29
CA MET A 34 13.33 -3.96 1.28
C MET A 34 14.43 -4.92 0.81
N GLN A 35 14.47 -5.29 -0.46
CA GLN A 35 15.56 -6.09 -1.04
C GLN A 35 16.92 -5.42 -0.86
N LYS A 36 17.00 -4.10 -1.05
CA LYS A 36 18.24 -3.32 -0.86
C LYS A 36 18.67 -3.20 0.61
N VAL A 37 17.72 -3.14 1.54
CA VAL A 37 18.02 -2.83 2.96
C VAL A 37 18.17 -4.08 3.83
N ILE A 38 17.31 -5.09 3.67
CA ILE A 38 17.22 -6.24 4.59
C ILE A 38 17.31 -7.61 3.91
N SER A 39 17.76 -7.64 2.64
CA SER A 39 18.03 -8.85 1.86
C SER A 39 16.94 -9.94 2.00
N ILE A 40 15.82 -9.71 1.31
CA ILE A 40 14.70 -10.65 1.27
C ILE A 40 14.79 -11.56 0.04
N SER A 41 14.34 -12.82 0.18
CA SER A 41 14.26 -13.77 -0.93
C SER A 41 13.18 -13.37 -1.94
N GLU A 42 13.17 -13.99 -3.11
CA GLU A 42 12.13 -13.76 -4.12
C GLU A 42 10.73 -14.16 -3.62
N ALA A 43 10.64 -15.27 -2.86
CA ALA A 43 9.38 -15.70 -2.26
C ALA A 43 8.89 -14.72 -1.18
N GLU A 44 9.79 -14.21 -0.34
CA GLU A 44 9.47 -13.16 0.65
C GLU A 44 9.02 -11.88 -0.07
N ALA A 45 9.70 -11.51 -1.17
CA ALA A 45 9.40 -10.34 -1.98
C ALA A 45 8.01 -10.41 -2.63
N GLU A 46 7.64 -11.56 -3.20
CA GLU A 46 6.30 -11.76 -3.77
C GLU A 46 5.20 -11.69 -2.71
N ALA A 47 5.44 -12.31 -1.54
CA ALA A 47 4.50 -12.26 -0.43
C ALA A 47 4.31 -10.82 0.09
N ILE A 48 5.40 -10.07 0.28
CA ILE A 48 5.34 -8.67 0.70
C ILE A 48 4.66 -7.79 -0.36
N TYR A 49 4.91 -8.03 -1.65
CA TYR A 49 4.24 -7.31 -2.73
C TYR A 49 2.71 -7.41 -2.61
N LYS A 50 2.19 -8.62 -2.38
CA LYS A 50 0.74 -8.86 -2.20
C LYS A 50 0.19 -8.11 -0.99
N VAL A 51 0.91 -8.13 0.13
CA VAL A 51 0.55 -7.41 1.37
C VAL A 51 0.49 -5.89 1.13
N GLU A 52 1.53 -5.31 0.51
CA GLU A 52 1.57 -3.88 0.20
C GLU A 52 0.46 -3.47 -0.79
N LEU A 53 0.26 -4.24 -1.86
CA LEU A 53 -0.80 -3.98 -2.84
C LEU A 53 -2.19 -3.99 -2.19
N ASN A 54 -2.48 -5.01 -1.37
CA ASN A 54 -3.75 -5.13 -0.67
C ASN A 54 -3.95 -3.96 0.31
N SER A 55 -2.93 -3.63 1.11
CA SER A 55 -3.00 -2.51 2.04
C SER A 55 -3.24 -1.17 1.32
N ASN A 56 -2.63 -0.95 0.16
CA ASN A 56 -2.81 0.27 -0.62
C ASN A 56 -4.25 0.38 -1.17
N LYS A 57 -4.84 -0.73 -1.63
CA LYS A 57 -6.24 -0.79 -2.05
C LYS A 57 -7.20 -0.50 -0.89
N LYS A 58 -7.03 -1.17 0.25
CA LYS A 58 -7.83 -0.93 1.47
C LYS A 58 -7.78 0.53 1.91
N ARG A 59 -6.59 1.16 1.87
CA ARG A 59 -6.45 2.59 2.20
C ARG A 59 -7.17 3.49 1.19
N ALA A 60 -7.27 3.10 -0.07
CA ALA A 60 -8.02 3.87 -1.06
C ALA A 60 -9.53 3.77 -0.80
N GLU A 61 -10.02 2.57 -0.49
CA GLU A 61 -11.40 2.29 -0.12
C GLU A 61 -11.82 3.06 1.13
N VAL A 62 -11.04 2.97 2.22
CA VAL A 62 -11.33 3.72 3.47
C VAL A 62 -11.44 5.22 3.22
N ARG A 63 -10.55 5.81 2.40
CA ARG A 63 -10.62 7.24 2.07
C ARG A 63 -11.85 7.60 1.25
N LYS A 64 -12.27 6.71 0.36
CA LYS A 64 -13.46 6.90 -0.48
C LYS A 64 -14.73 6.82 0.37
N GLU A 65 -14.84 5.82 1.23
CA GLU A 65 -16.03 5.54 2.04
C GLU A 65 -16.21 6.54 3.18
N ASN A 66 -15.12 7.05 3.75
CA ASN A 66 -15.15 7.95 4.90
C ASN A 66 -14.78 9.39 4.51
N ALA A 67 -15.03 9.78 3.26
CA ALA A 67 -14.68 11.10 2.74
C ALA A 67 -15.27 12.21 3.63
N GLY A 68 -14.41 13.12 4.11
CA GLY A 68 -14.78 14.20 5.02
C GLY A 68 -14.67 13.84 6.52
N ASN A 69 -14.67 12.56 6.88
CA ASN A 69 -14.48 12.11 8.26
C ASN A 69 -13.00 11.78 8.53
N LYS A 70 -12.20 12.83 8.80
CA LYS A 70 -10.75 12.68 9.01
C LYS A 70 -10.41 11.77 10.21
N THR A 71 -11.20 11.83 11.28
CA THR A 71 -10.96 11.04 12.49
C THR A 71 -11.12 9.56 12.22
N GLU A 72 -12.21 9.17 11.54
CA GLU A 72 -12.47 7.78 11.15
C GLU A 72 -11.40 7.26 10.19
N ILE A 73 -11.03 8.07 9.19
CA ILE A 73 -9.94 7.74 8.28
C ILE A 73 -8.65 7.46 9.07
N GLN A 74 -8.28 8.30 10.03
CA GLN A 74 -7.05 8.11 10.80
C GLN A 74 -7.07 6.83 11.63
N ALA A 75 -8.20 6.50 12.26
CA ALA A 75 -8.37 5.28 13.04
C ALA A 75 -8.19 4.03 12.16
N LEU A 76 -8.94 3.94 11.06
CA LEU A 76 -8.87 2.80 10.13
C LEU A 76 -7.50 2.68 9.44
N MET A 77 -6.83 3.80 9.15
CA MET A 77 -5.46 3.77 8.61
C MET A 77 -4.46 3.16 9.60
N LYS A 78 -4.64 3.41 10.90
CA LYS A 78 -3.79 2.84 11.94
C LYS A 78 -3.95 1.32 11.99
N GLU A 79 -5.18 0.82 11.91
CA GLU A 79 -5.48 -0.62 11.87
C GLU A 79 -4.86 -1.28 10.63
N ILE A 80 -5.09 -0.72 9.44
CA ILE A 80 -4.48 -1.24 8.19
C ILE A 80 -2.95 -1.30 8.31
N ASN A 81 -2.33 -0.30 8.95
CA ASN A 81 -0.88 -0.30 9.15
C ASN A 81 -0.42 -1.37 10.13
N GLN A 82 -1.16 -1.58 11.21
CA GLN A 82 -0.84 -2.60 12.20
C GLN A 82 -0.92 -3.99 11.56
N ASP A 83 -1.99 -4.30 10.83
CA ASP A 83 -2.16 -5.57 10.13
C ASP A 83 -1.05 -5.81 9.12
N LYS A 84 -0.78 -4.81 8.27
CA LYS A 84 0.28 -4.85 7.27
C LYS A 84 1.63 -5.19 7.90
N PHE A 85 1.99 -4.53 9.00
CA PHE A 85 3.26 -4.76 9.68
C PHE A 85 3.32 -6.11 10.38
N GLN A 86 2.20 -6.61 10.93
CA GLN A 86 2.15 -7.96 11.47
C GLN A 86 2.34 -9.02 10.38
N GLU A 87 1.69 -8.87 9.23
CA GLU A 87 1.85 -9.76 8.07
C GLU A 87 3.28 -9.76 7.54
N ILE A 88 3.87 -8.58 7.32
CA ILE A 88 5.27 -8.47 6.88
C ILE A 88 6.20 -9.14 7.91
N ARG A 89 6.00 -8.90 9.21
CA ARG A 89 6.81 -9.53 10.28
C ARG A 89 6.71 -11.05 10.28
N LYS A 90 5.54 -11.61 9.95
CA LYS A 90 5.36 -13.07 9.82
C LYS A 90 6.15 -13.62 8.62
N ILE A 91 6.25 -12.86 7.53
CA ILE A 91 6.97 -13.27 6.31
C ILE A 91 8.48 -13.27 6.54
N ILE A 92 9.06 -12.17 7.01
CA ILE A 92 10.54 -11.98 7.07
C ILE A 92 11.16 -12.28 8.44
N GLY A 93 10.32 -12.59 9.43
CA GLY A 93 10.73 -12.82 10.80
C GLY A 93 11.09 -11.54 11.58
N LYS A 94 11.30 -11.72 12.90
CA LYS A 94 11.50 -10.61 13.84
C LYS A 94 12.75 -9.77 13.55
N LYS A 95 13.88 -10.41 13.21
CA LYS A 95 15.17 -9.73 13.01
C LYS A 95 15.14 -8.76 11.83
N LYS A 96 14.84 -9.26 10.62
CA LYS A 96 14.72 -8.43 9.42
C LYS A 96 13.64 -7.35 9.57
N PHE A 97 12.53 -7.68 10.25
CA PHE A 97 11.48 -6.70 10.52
C PHE A 97 11.94 -5.55 11.44
N GLN A 98 12.79 -5.82 12.43
CA GLN A 98 13.38 -4.78 13.27
C GLN A 98 14.32 -3.88 12.47
N GLU A 99 15.20 -4.44 11.65
CA GLU A 99 16.09 -3.68 10.75
C GLU A 99 15.28 -2.77 9.82
N TRP A 100 14.23 -3.31 9.20
CA TRP A 100 13.32 -2.54 8.36
C TRP A 100 12.59 -1.42 9.12
N SER A 101 12.13 -1.71 10.33
CA SER A 101 11.44 -0.73 11.18
C SER A 101 12.36 0.42 11.59
N SER A 102 13.63 0.13 11.92
CA SER A 102 14.65 1.13 12.21
C SER A 102 14.93 2.01 11.00
N PHE A 103 15.12 1.40 9.83
CA PHE A 103 15.29 2.13 8.57
C PHE A 103 14.11 3.08 8.30
N LEU A 104 12.86 2.61 8.43
CA LEU A 104 11.67 3.45 8.24
C LEU A 104 11.53 4.58 9.27
N LYS A 105 12.09 4.41 10.48
CA LYS A 105 12.12 5.46 11.50
C LYS A 105 13.13 6.54 11.12
N GLU A 106 14.33 6.15 10.71
CA GLU A 106 15.38 7.06 10.26
C GLU A 106 14.99 7.83 8.99
N GLU A 107 14.32 7.17 8.04
CA GLU A 107 13.83 7.84 6.84
C GLU A 107 12.79 8.92 7.18
N ARG A 108 11.93 8.66 8.17
CA ARG A 108 10.93 9.63 8.62
C ARG A 108 11.55 10.83 9.34
N SER A 109 12.65 10.65 10.07
CA SER A 109 13.34 11.77 10.74
C SER A 109 14.14 12.66 9.79
N LYS A 110 14.39 12.20 8.55
CA LYS A 110 15.11 12.97 7.51
C LYS A 110 14.17 13.79 6.61
N LYS A 111 12.85 13.62 6.75
CA LYS A 111 11.81 14.35 6.01
C LYS A 111 11.18 15.40 6.88
#